data_AF-A0A8T3VGT3-F1
#
_entry.id   AF-A0A8T3VGT3-F1
#
_cell.length_a   1.000
_cell.length_b   1.000
_cell.length_c   1.000
_cell.angle_alpha   90.00
_cell.angle_beta   90.00
_cell.angle_gamma   90.00
#
_symmetry.space_group_name_H-M   'P 1'
#
loop_
_entity.id
_entity.type
_entity.pdbx_description
1 polymer ?
#
loop_
_entity_poly.entity_id
_entity_poly.type
_entity_poly.pdbx_seq_one_letter_code
_entity_poly.pdbx_strand_id
1 'polypeptide(L)'
;MISEAKNNTVPYILSDAAQKAYDKIKTLILRIFALIKRQKNHKNLKEEFYDSYIDFARKLKSEGYDNECYNYMAICEMYYQLMDRPDELISHENFFNDLFNSFDNLLSSKLAKSVDYDERYTEFLLYTTKMQEYFYKNLAVPSPYYDEEVCNEIISRLSGDL
;
A
#
# COMPACT_ATOMS: atom_id res chain seq x y z
N MET A 1 23.81 -23.31 32.45
CA MET A 1 23.36 -23.03 31.06
C MET A 1 22.04 -23.75 30.83
N ILE A 2 20.92 -23.04 30.95
CA ILE A 2 19.76 -23.19 30.07
C ILE A 2 19.24 -21.75 29.96
N SER A 3 19.45 -21.13 28.81
CA SER A 3 18.89 -19.83 28.50
C SER A 3 17.38 -19.98 28.47
N GLU A 4 16.69 -19.33 29.40
CA GLU A 4 15.28 -19.00 29.21
C GLU A 4 15.21 -18.18 27.93
N ALA A 5 14.84 -18.85 26.85
CA ALA A 5 14.42 -18.20 25.64
C ALA A 5 13.28 -17.28 26.06
N LYS A 6 13.57 -15.98 26.14
CA LYS A 6 12.55 -14.95 26.12
C LYS A 6 11.77 -15.18 24.83
N ASN A 7 10.68 -15.93 24.94
CA ASN A 7 9.57 -15.83 24.02
C ASN A 7 9.11 -14.37 24.11
N ASN A 8 9.73 -13.52 23.30
CA ASN A 8 9.22 -12.21 22.96
C ASN A 8 7.97 -12.42 22.11
N THR A 9 6.91 -12.94 22.73
CA THR A 9 5.56 -12.83 22.20
C THR A 9 5.19 -11.37 22.28
N VAL A 10 5.38 -10.68 21.15
CA VAL A 10 4.85 -9.36 20.85
C VAL A 10 3.39 -9.31 21.31
N PRO A 11 2.94 -8.27 22.03
CA PRO A 11 1.55 -8.18 22.43
C PRO A 11 0.66 -8.11 21.17
N TYR A 12 -0.33 -9.00 21.11
CA TYR A 12 -1.35 -9.15 20.07
C TYR A 12 -2.37 -8.01 20.18
N ILE A 13 -2.45 -7.12 19.18
CA ILE A 13 -3.27 -5.89 19.27
C ILE A 13 -4.06 -5.65 17.96
N LEU A 14 -3.92 -6.57 16.99
CA LEU A 14 -4.90 -6.78 15.93
C LEU A 14 -5.72 -8.03 16.23
N SER A 15 -6.98 -8.06 15.83
CA SER A 15 -7.73 -9.32 15.82
C SER A 15 -7.10 -10.33 14.86
N ASP A 16 -7.34 -11.63 15.08
CA ASP A 16 -6.93 -12.69 14.15
C ASP A 16 -7.39 -12.42 12.72
N ALA A 17 -8.56 -11.80 12.56
CA ALA A 17 -9.10 -11.45 11.25
C ALA A 17 -8.30 -10.32 10.60
N ALA A 18 -7.92 -9.28 11.35
CA ALA A 18 -7.10 -8.17 10.86
C ALA A 18 -5.69 -8.64 10.51
N GLN A 19 -5.10 -9.48 11.35
CA GLN A 19 -3.78 -10.06 11.08
C GLN A 19 -3.80 -10.91 9.80
N LYS A 20 -4.82 -11.76 9.61
CA LYS A 20 -4.94 -12.55 8.38
C LYS A 20 -5.11 -11.68 7.13
N ALA A 21 -5.89 -10.60 7.22
CA ALA A 21 -6.07 -9.68 6.10
C ALA A 21 -4.75 -8.96 5.76
N TYR A 22 -4.00 -8.57 6.78
CA TYR A 22 -2.69 -7.94 6.64
C TYR A 22 -1.65 -8.89 6.01
N ASP A 23 -1.56 -10.13 6.49
CA ASP A 23 -0.65 -11.13 5.94
C ASP A 23 -1.00 -11.46 4.47
N LYS A 24 -2.30 -11.51 4.15
CA LYS A 24 -2.79 -11.70 2.78
C LYS A 24 -2.30 -10.60 1.86
N ILE A 25 -2.49 -9.33 2.22
CA ILE A 25 -2.10 -8.21 1.35
C ILE A 25 -0.58 -8.09 1.22
N LYS A 26 0.20 -8.36 2.28
CA LYS A 26 1.67 -8.42 2.16
C LYS A 26 2.14 -9.50 1.21
N THR A 27 1.57 -10.70 1.33
CA THR A 27 1.88 -11.81 0.43
C THR A 27 1.53 -11.45 -1.00
N LEU A 28 0.42 -10.73 -1.21
CA LEU A 28 -0.02 -10.31 -2.52
C LEU A 28 0.89 -9.24 -3.14
N ILE A 29 1.35 -8.24 -2.38
CA ILE A 29 2.33 -7.24 -2.83
C ILE A 29 3.61 -7.92 -3.33
N LEU A 30 4.16 -8.85 -2.55
CA LEU A 30 5.36 -9.61 -2.94
C LEU A 30 5.11 -10.47 -4.19
N ARG A 31 3.93 -11.10 -4.28
CA ARG A 31 3.52 -11.88 -5.45
C ARG A 31 3.39 -11.01 -6.69
N ILE A 32 2.84 -9.81 -6.59
CA ILE A 32 2.70 -8.88 -7.72
C ILE A 32 4.08 -8.54 -8.29
N PHE A 33 5.03 -8.08 -7.46
CA PHE A 33 6.39 -7.80 -7.91
C PHE A 33 7.04 -9.03 -8.56
N ALA A 34 6.91 -10.21 -7.95
CA ALA A 34 7.48 -11.44 -8.49
C ALA A 34 6.86 -11.85 -9.84
N LEU A 35 5.55 -11.63 -10.03
CA LEU A 35 4.85 -11.96 -11.28
C LEU A 35 5.24 -11.00 -12.41
N ILE A 36 5.29 -9.70 -12.12
CA ILE A 36 5.69 -8.70 -13.11
C ILE A 36 7.14 -8.95 -13.56
N LYS A 37 8.07 -9.20 -12.61
CA LYS A 37 9.49 -9.51 -12.91
C LYS A 37 9.65 -10.75 -13.79
N ARG A 38 8.73 -11.70 -13.70
CA ARG A 38 8.72 -12.94 -14.51
C ARG A 38 7.94 -12.79 -15.81
N GLN A 39 7.44 -11.59 -16.12
CA GLN A 39 6.57 -11.31 -17.27
C GLN A 39 5.38 -12.29 -17.37
N LYS A 40 4.90 -12.76 -16.21
CA LYS A 40 3.78 -13.70 -16.15
C LYS A 40 2.48 -12.93 -16.17
N ASN A 41 1.73 -13.12 -17.25
CA ASN A 41 0.41 -12.53 -17.38
C ASN A 41 -0.53 -13.20 -16.37
N HIS A 42 -1.12 -12.41 -15.47
CA HIS A 42 -2.06 -12.92 -14.47
C HIS A 42 -3.31 -12.06 -14.49
N LYS A 43 -4.42 -12.68 -14.91
CA LYS A 43 -5.71 -12.01 -14.91
C LYS A 43 -6.09 -11.67 -13.46
N ASN A 44 -6.69 -10.49 -13.27
CA ASN A 44 -7.34 -10.05 -12.04
C ASN A 44 -6.42 -9.70 -10.85
N LEU A 45 -5.10 -9.55 -11.03
CA LEU A 45 -4.22 -9.13 -9.91
C LEU A 45 -4.64 -7.80 -9.28
N LYS A 46 -5.08 -6.86 -10.12
CA LYS A 46 -5.50 -5.53 -9.69
C LYS A 46 -6.77 -5.57 -8.83
N GLU A 47 -7.75 -6.39 -9.22
CA GLU A 47 -8.96 -6.66 -8.42
C GLU A 47 -8.62 -7.40 -7.12
N GLU A 48 -7.77 -8.43 -7.19
CA GLU A 48 -7.33 -9.19 -6.01
C GLU A 48 -6.63 -8.27 -4.99
N PHE A 49 -5.82 -7.33 -5.49
CA PHE A 49 -5.17 -6.30 -4.67
C PHE A 49 -6.20 -5.35 -4.06
N TYR A 50 -7.12 -4.84 -4.88
CA TYR A 50 -8.18 -3.94 -4.44
C TYR A 50 -9.00 -4.53 -3.28
N ASP A 51 -9.52 -5.73 -3.48
CA ASP A 51 -10.32 -6.42 -2.48
C ASP A 51 -9.53 -6.65 -1.18
N SER A 52 -8.26 -7.04 -1.32
CA SER A 52 -7.42 -7.36 -0.17
C SER A 52 -7.00 -6.12 0.62
N TYR A 53 -6.69 -4.99 -0.03
CA TYR A 53 -6.35 -3.77 0.70
C TYR A 53 -7.60 -3.14 1.35
N ILE A 54 -8.75 -3.15 0.68
CA ILE A 54 -10.02 -2.67 1.25
C ILE A 54 -10.40 -3.51 2.46
N ASP A 55 -10.22 -4.82 2.39
CA ASP A 55 -10.50 -5.73 3.49
C ASP A 55 -9.67 -5.43 4.74
N PHE A 56 -8.36 -5.20 4.58
CA PHE A 56 -7.50 -4.83 5.71
C PHE A 56 -7.83 -3.42 6.25
N ALA A 57 -8.06 -2.44 5.38
CA ALA A 57 -8.43 -1.07 5.79
C ALA A 57 -9.73 -1.06 6.63
N ARG A 58 -10.76 -1.81 6.20
CA ARG A 58 -12.01 -1.96 6.96
C ARG A 58 -11.78 -2.54 8.35
N LYS A 59 -10.86 -3.51 8.48
CA LYS A 59 -10.54 -4.12 9.76
C LYS A 59 -9.78 -3.17 10.69
N LEU A 60 -8.78 -2.44 10.18
CA LEU A 60 -8.10 -1.38 10.93
C LEU A 60 -9.11 -0.37 11.49
N LYS A 61 -10.01 0.11 10.64
CA LYS A 61 -11.08 1.03 11.05
C LYS A 61 -11.99 0.43 12.12
N SER A 62 -12.42 -0.83 11.95
CA SER A 62 -13.28 -1.50 12.93
C SER A 62 -12.64 -1.69 14.31
N GLU A 63 -11.31 -1.69 14.37
CA GLU A 63 -10.53 -1.84 15.60
C GLU A 63 -10.08 -0.50 16.19
N GLY A 64 -10.49 0.63 15.60
CA GLY A 64 -10.20 1.98 16.11
C GLY A 64 -8.87 2.58 15.64
N TYR A 65 -8.27 2.03 14.58
CA TYR A 65 -7.05 2.55 13.95
C TYR A 65 -7.37 3.45 12.75
N ASP A 66 -8.20 4.48 12.97
CA ASP A 66 -8.69 5.34 11.88
C ASP A 66 -7.55 6.05 11.13
N ASN A 67 -6.58 6.60 11.86
CA ASN A 67 -5.45 7.31 11.28
C ASN A 67 -4.57 6.38 10.43
N GLU A 68 -4.23 5.20 10.97
CA GLU A 68 -3.48 4.18 10.24
C GLU A 68 -4.26 3.69 9.02
N CYS A 69 -5.58 3.53 9.13
CA CYS A 69 -6.43 3.18 8.00
C CYS A 69 -6.30 4.19 6.86
N TYR A 70 -6.42 5.49 7.13
CA TYR A 70 -6.29 6.53 6.10
C TYR A 70 -4.89 6.52 5.46
N ASN A 71 -3.85 6.43 6.27
CA ASN A 71 -2.47 6.41 5.80
C ASN A 71 -2.18 5.17 4.93
N TYR A 72 -2.67 4.00 5.36
CA TYR A 72 -2.55 2.75 4.63
C TYR A 72 -3.25 2.83 3.27
N MET A 73 -4.50 3.32 3.26
CA MET A 73 -5.27 3.47 2.02
C MET A 73 -4.56 4.37 1.02
N ALA A 74 -4.02 5.52 1.46
CA ALA A 74 -3.28 6.43 0.58
C ALA A 74 -2.06 5.75 -0.07
N ILE A 75 -1.31 4.93 0.67
CA ILE A 75 -0.18 4.17 0.11
C ILE A 75 -0.68 3.13 -0.92
N CYS A 76 -1.74 2.40 -0.59
CA CYS A 76 -2.33 1.40 -1.47
C CYS A 76 -2.94 1.99 -2.74
N GLU A 77 -3.51 3.19 -2.69
CA GLU A 77 -4.05 3.89 -3.86
C GLU A 77 -2.95 4.26 -4.85
N MET A 78 -1.82 4.79 -4.37
CA MET A 78 -0.65 5.04 -5.22
C MET A 78 -0.15 3.75 -5.89
N TYR A 79 -0.07 2.65 -5.12
CA TYR A 79 0.33 1.35 -5.64
C TYR A 79 -0.64 0.84 -6.71
N TYR A 80 -1.95 0.90 -6.42
CA TYR A 80 -3.03 0.48 -7.30
C TYR A 80 -3.01 1.20 -8.64
N GLN A 81 -2.77 2.51 -8.65
CA GLN A 81 -2.67 3.31 -9.88
C GLN A 81 -1.49 2.91 -10.77
N LEU A 82 -0.39 2.42 -10.19
CA LEU A 82 0.77 1.94 -10.95
C LEU A 82 0.66 0.48 -11.38
N MET A 83 -0.34 -0.27 -10.90
CA MET A 83 -0.53 -1.67 -11.34
C MET A 83 -0.84 -1.81 -12.84
N ASP A 84 -1.38 -0.78 -13.49
CA ASP A 84 -1.59 -0.76 -14.95
C ASP A 84 -0.31 -0.45 -15.74
N ARG A 85 0.76 -0.02 -15.05
CA ARG A 85 2.05 0.38 -15.62
C ARG A 85 3.16 -0.47 -14.99
N PRO A 86 3.22 -1.77 -15.30
CA PRO A 86 4.07 -2.74 -14.61
C PRO A 86 5.56 -2.39 -14.59
N ASP A 87 6.08 -1.80 -15.66
CA ASP A 87 7.48 -1.39 -15.75
C ASP A 87 7.80 -0.19 -14.83
N GLU A 88 6.87 0.76 -14.74
CA GLU A 88 6.95 1.87 -13.79
C GLU A 88 6.82 1.38 -12.34
N LEU A 89 5.92 0.43 -12.09
CA LEU A 89 5.77 -0.16 -10.75
C LEU A 89 7.05 -0.87 -10.29
N ILE A 90 7.70 -1.66 -11.16
CA ILE A 90 8.97 -2.33 -10.83
C ILE A 90 10.09 -1.32 -10.61
N SER A 91 10.23 -0.31 -11.46
CA SER A 91 11.28 0.70 -11.28
C SER A 91 11.15 1.47 -9.96
N HIS A 92 9.95 1.50 -9.38
CA HIS A 92 9.64 2.12 -8.09
C HIS A 92 9.40 1.10 -6.96
N GLU A 93 9.89 -0.14 -7.09
CA GLU A 93 9.75 -1.17 -6.05
C GLU A 93 10.31 -0.70 -4.70
N ASN A 94 11.50 -0.09 -4.68
CA ASN A 94 12.09 0.42 -3.43
C ASN A 94 11.25 1.53 -2.81
N PHE A 95 10.69 2.43 -3.63
CA PHE A 95 9.81 3.51 -3.17
C PHE A 95 8.60 2.94 -2.42
N PHE A 96 7.96 1.89 -2.97
CA PHE A 96 6.82 1.26 -2.31
C PHE A 96 7.21 0.40 -1.11
N ASN A 97 8.32 -0.33 -1.19
CA ASN A 97 8.81 -1.12 -0.06
C ASN A 97 9.12 -0.20 1.13
N ASP A 98 9.74 0.95 0.92
CA ASP A 98 10.04 1.90 1.99
C ASP A 98 8.78 2.52 2.59
N LEU A 99 7.75 2.81 1.77
CA LEU A 99 6.44 3.27 2.25
C LEU A 99 5.73 2.22 3.10
N PHE A 100 5.67 0.96 2.63
CA PHE A 100 5.05 -0.12 3.41
C PHE A 100 5.84 -0.43 4.68
N ASN A 101 7.17 -0.45 4.64
CA ASN A 101 7.99 -0.64 5.84
C ASN A 101 7.80 0.50 6.85
N SER A 102 7.73 1.74 6.37
CA SER A 102 7.43 2.90 7.22
C SER A 102 6.07 2.76 7.90
N PHE A 103 5.06 2.28 7.17
CA PHE A 103 3.73 2.01 7.72
C PHE A 103 3.76 0.86 8.74
N ASP A 104 4.47 -0.22 8.44
CA ASP A 104 4.64 -1.37 9.34
C ASP A 104 5.25 -0.96 10.68
N ASN A 105 6.27 -0.09 10.63
CA ASN A 105 6.93 0.45 11.81
C ASN A 105 5.96 1.31 12.62
N LEU A 106 5.21 2.20 11.98
CA LEU A 106 4.21 3.03 12.65
C LEU A 106 3.14 2.18 13.34
N LEU A 107 2.57 1.22 12.61
CA LEU A 107 1.54 0.32 13.12
C LEU A 107 2.09 -0.48 14.30
N SER A 108 3.30 -1.03 14.17
CA SER A 108 3.95 -1.77 15.26
C SER A 108 4.17 -0.91 16.51
N SER A 109 4.58 0.35 16.36
CA SER A 109 4.71 1.30 17.48
C SER A 109 3.37 1.62 18.14
N LYS A 110 2.30 1.78 17.34
CA LYS A 110 0.94 2.01 17.84
C LYS A 110 0.45 0.82 18.64
N LEU A 111 0.59 -0.38 18.08
CA LEU A 111 0.25 -1.63 18.73
C LEU A 111 1.04 -1.72 20.04
N ALA A 112 2.37 -1.61 20.02
CA ALA A 112 3.19 -1.67 21.23
C ALA A 112 2.89 -0.59 22.30
N LYS A 113 1.98 0.36 22.04
CA LYS A 113 1.66 1.51 22.90
C LYS A 113 2.92 2.27 23.27
N SER A 114 3.80 2.45 22.28
CA SER A 114 5.07 3.11 22.50
C SER A 114 4.85 4.55 22.94
N VAL A 115 5.67 5.00 23.90
CA VAL A 115 5.61 6.37 24.43
C VAL A 115 5.99 7.40 23.35
N ASP A 116 6.78 7.00 22.36
CA ASP A 116 7.22 7.83 21.24
C ASP A 116 6.31 7.73 20.00
N TYR A 117 5.13 7.13 20.10
CA TYR A 117 4.25 6.95 18.94
C TYR A 117 3.86 8.28 18.28
N ASP A 118 3.56 9.33 19.04
CA ASP A 118 3.13 10.62 18.47
C ASP A 118 4.25 11.29 17.66
N GLU A 119 5.50 11.14 18.12
CA GLU A 119 6.69 11.60 17.39
C GLU A 119 6.85 10.81 16.09
N ARG A 120 6.83 9.47 16.17
CA ARG A 120 6.92 8.59 14.98
C ARG A 120 5.78 8.81 14.00
N TYR A 121 4.57 9.08 14.48
CA TYR A 121 3.41 9.40 13.64
C TYR A 121 3.66 10.69 12.86
N THR A 122 4.22 11.71 13.53
CA THR A 122 4.59 12.97 12.88
C THR A 122 5.69 12.78 11.84
N GLU A 123 6.74 12.02 12.16
CA GLU A 123 7.80 11.67 11.21
C GLU A 123 7.27 10.91 9.99
N PHE A 124 6.39 9.94 10.23
CA PHE A 124 5.72 9.17 9.19
C PHE A 124 4.88 10.08 8.28
N LEU A 125 4.11 11.01 8.84
CA LEU A 125 3.31 11.95 8.04
C LEU A 125 4.18 12.86 7.19
N LEU A 126 5.28 13.38 7.74
CA LEU A 126 6.23 14.21 6.98
C LEU A 126 6.87 13.41 5.83
N TYR A 127 7.25 12.17 6.08
CA TYR A 127 7.81 11.28 5.08
C TYR A 127 6.80 10.93 3.98
N THR A 128 5.61 10.45 4.36
CA THR A 128 4.56 10.05 3.42
C THR A 128 4.04 11.21 2.59
N THR A 129 3.92 12.41 3.16
CA THR A 129 3.55 13.61 2.40
C THR A 129 4.56 13.89 1.28
N LYS A 130 5.86 13.84 1.58
CA LYS A 130 6.92 14.02 0.55
C LYS A 130 6.84 12.95 -0.54
N MET A 131 6.57 11.70 -0.16
CA MET A 131 6.45 10.60 -1.12
C MET A 131 5.19 10.73 -1.98
N GLN A 132 4.07 11.16 -1.42
CA GLN A 132 2.85 11.47 -2.17
C GLN A 132 3.07 12.63 -3.13
N GLU A 133 3.73 13.70 -2.70
CA GLU A 133 4.08 14.81 -3.60
C GLU A 133 4.96 14.34 -4.76
N TYR A 134 5.97 13.52 -4.48
CA TYR A 134 6.81 12.94 -5.52
C TYR A 134 5.98 12.10 -6.50
N PHE A 135 5.12 11.23 -5.97
CA PHE A 135 4.23 10.39 -6.77
C PHE A 135 3.33 11.24 -7.67
N TYR A 136 2.61 12.22 -7.14
CA TYR A 136 1.68 13.01 -7.95
C TYR A 136 2.37 13.94 -8.96
N LYS A 137 3.59 14.41 -8.66
CA LYS A 137 4.36 15.25 -9.58
C LYS A 137 5.04 14.46 -10.71
N ASN A 138 5.43 13.20 -10.46
CA ASN A 138 6.32 12.46 -11.38
C ASN A 138 5.72 11.15 -11.91
N LEU A 139 4.80 10.51 -11.18
CA LEU A 139 4.31 9.15 -11.47
C LEU A 139 2.82 9.12 -11.79
N ALA A 140 2.00 9.95 -11.14
CA ALA A 140 0.58 10.06 -11.47
C ALA A 140 0.29 10.85 -12.76
N VAL A 141 1.35 11.30 -13.46
CA VAL A 141 1.20 12.03 -14.71
C VAL A 141 0.62 11.11 -15.80
N PRO A 142 -0.32 11.62 -16.62
CA PRO A 142 -0.70 10.94 -17.84
C PRO A 142 0.54 10.68 -18.69
N SER A 143 0.57 9.54 -19.39
CA SER A 143 1.63 9.24 -20.35
C SER A 143 1.88 10.45 -21.26
N PRO A 144 3.14 10.89 -21.46
CA PRO A 144 3.45 11.94 -22.42
C PRO A 144 3.15 11.52 -23.87
N TYR A 145 2.82 10.23 -24.09
CA TYR A 145 2.36 9.67 -25.36
C TYR A 145 0.84 9.76 -25.54
N TYR A 146 0.10 10.28 -24.56
CA TYR A 146 -1.29 10.66 -24.78
C TYR A 146 -1.31 11.96 -25.58
N ASP A 147 -1.31 11.84 -26.89
CA ASP A 147 -1.65 12.95 -27.76
C ASP A 147 -3.15 13.29 -27.66
N GLU A 148 -3.53 14.37 -28.32
CA GLU A 148 -4.91 14.88 -28.31
C GLU A 148 -5.92 13.83 -28.82
N GLU A 149 -5.48 12.94 -29.72
CA GLU A 149 -6.33 11.89 -30.30
C GLU A 149 -6.63 10.80 -29.27
N VAL A 150 -5.62 10.29 -28.55
CA VAL A 150 -5.83 9.30 -27.49
C VAL A 150 -6.63 9.90 -26.31
N CYS A 151 -6.38 11.17 -25.97
CA CYS A 151 -7.18 11.88 -24.96
C CYS A 151 -8.66 11.98 -25.37
N ASN A 152 -8.94 12.36 -26.62
CA ASN A 152 -10.29 12.46 -27.14
C ASN A 152 -10.98 11.10 -27.22
N GLU A 153 -10.24 10.03 -27.54
CA GLU A 153 -10.77 8.68 -27.56
C GLU A 153 -11.16 8.19 -26.14
N ILE A 154 -10.33 8.49 -25.14
CA ILE A 154 -10.63 8.22 -23.73
C ILE A 154 -11.87 9.01 -23.28
N ILE A 155 -11.93 10.31 -23.58
CA ILE A 155 -13.07 11.18 -23.23
C ILE A 155 -14.34 10.67 -23.91
N SER A 156 -14.30 10.34 -25.19
CA SER A 156 -15.44 9.81 -25.95
C SER A 156 -15.97 8.50 -25.36
N ARG A 157 -15.07 7.57 -24.99
CA ARG A 157 -15.46 6.31 -24.32
C ARG A 157 -16.08 6.55 -22.94
N LEU A 158 -15.57 7.51 -22.17
CA LEU A 158 -16.13 7.87 -20.86
C LEU A 158 -17.47 8.62 -20.97
N SER A 159 -17.69 9.31 -22.08
CA SER A 159 -18.91 10.09 -22.36
C SER A 159 -20.02 9.23 -23.01
N GLY A 160 -19.68 8.05 -23.50
CA GLY A 160 -20.57 7.16 -24.26
C GLY A 160 -21.49 6.26 -23.43
N ASP A 161 -21.35 6.27 -22.10
CA ASP A 161 -22.21 5.53 -21.15
C ASP A 161 -23.12 6.48 -20.31
N LEU A 162 -23.66 7.54 -20.93
CA LEU A 162 -24.70 8.40 -20.36
C LEU A 162 -25.98 8.40 -21.23
#